data_AF-A0A1T5DDD3-F1
#
_entry.id   AF-A0A1T5DDD3-F1
#
_cell.length_a   1.000
_cell.length_b   1.000
_cell.length_c   1.000
_cell.angle_alpha   90.00
_cell.angle_beta   90.00
_cell.angle_gamma   90.00
#
_symmetry.space_group_name_H-M   'P 1'
#
loop_
_entity.id
_entity.type
_entity.pdbx_description
1 polymer ?
#
loop_
_entity_poly.entity_id
_entity_poly.type
_entity_poly.pdbx_seq_one_letter_code
_entity_poly.pdbx_strand_id
1 'polypeptide(L)'
;MLRDYQVENISVDKDSLIALCQNFGVIQDELSTLSKTEINAQKTLMSKSYIKVRHPYDRRPKMEPRRASIWGSTNKAEFLVDETGSVRWLCFGVREINWAYKSDIDINVVWSQAYQLYTAGFKYEMTVQEILDNELANSKYKTTTIEFELIQKFYSPATKDRFDQFYTATDLCENLAIRTDGKLKISPVEIGKALKFLGFAQTQKRGHEEQRFPVKGYYILHNDLTTYYK
;
A
#
# COMPACT_ATOMS: atom_id res chain seq x y z
N MET A 1 -12.32 15.08 -26.03
CA MET A 1 -13.60 14.82 -25.35
C MET A 1 -13.43 14.56 -23.85
N LEU A 2 -12.49 13.72 -23.39
CA LEU A 2 -12.25 13.53 -21.94
C LEU A 2 -11.29 14.54 -21.29
N ARG A 3 -10.56 15.33 -22.08
CA ARG A 3 -9.62 16.35 -21.57
C ARG A 3 -10.30 17.41 -20.70
N ASP A 4 -11.58 17.69 -20.94
CA ASP A 4 -12.33 18.69 -20.16
C ASP A 4 -12.83 18.11 -18.82
N TYR A 5 -12.70 16.80 -18.62
CA TYR A 5 -13.12 16.06 -17.42
C TYR A 5 -11.94 15.40 -16.71
N GLN A 6 -10.73 15.91 -16.92
CA GLN A 6 -9.54 15.47 -16.22
C GLN A 6 -8.88 16.64 -15.50
N VAL A 7 -8.24 16.34 -14.38
CA VAL A 7 -7.41 17.29 -13.63
C VAL A 7 -6.06 16.64 -13.35
N GLU A 8 -5.01 17.46 -13.28
CA GLU A 8 -3.66 17.02 -12.96
C GLU A 8 -3.29 17.43 -11.54
N ASN A 9 -2.56 16.55 -10.85
CA ASN A 9 -1.88 16.78 -9.58
C ASN A 9 -2.74 17.43 -8.49
N ILE A 10 -3.70 16.67 -7.97
CA ILE A 10 -4.53 17.11 -6.86
C ILE A 10 -3.81 16.92 -5.51
N SER A 11 -4.18 17.76 -4.55
CA SER A 11 -3.72 17.68 -3.16
C SER A 11 -4.90 17.34 -2.23
N VAL A 12 -4.79 17.66 -0.94
CA VAL A 12 -5.81 17.39 0.10
C VAL A 12 -6.54 18.68 0.51
N ASP A 13 -6.65 19.63 -0.42
CA ASP A 13 -7.31 20.91 -0.23
C ASP A 13 -8.77 20.89 -0.71
N LYS A 14 -9.49 22.00 -0.52
CA LYS A 14 -10.92 22.10 -0.86
C LYS A 14 -11.18 22.04 -2.36
N ASP A 15 -10.29 22.59 -3.17
CA ASP A 15 -10.46 22.61 -4.63
C ASP A 15 -10.21 21.21 -5.19
N SER A 16 -9.27 20.46 -4.62
CA SER A 16 -9.07 19.03 -4.92
C SER A 16 -10.29 18.18 -4.59
N LEU A 17 -11.00 18.45 -3.49
CA LEU A 17 -12.25 17.76 -3.16
C LEU A 17 -13.38 18.05 -4.17
N ILE A 18 -13.47 19.29 -4.65
CA ILE A 18 -14.40 19.68 -5.71
C ILE A 18 -14.03 18.96 -7.02
N ALA A 19 -12.74 18.94 -7.35
CA ALA A 19 -12.23 18.29 -8.55
C ALA A 19 -12.55 16.78 -8.58
N LEU A 20 -12.49 16.09 -7.43
CA LEU A 20 -12.88 14.68 -7.30
C LEU A 20 -14.38 14.42 -7.58
N CYS A 21 -15.24 15.42 -7.38
CA CYS A 21 -16.68 15.32 -7.62
C CYS A 21 -17.05 15.67 -9.07
N GLN A 22 -16.30 16.57 -9.70
CA GLN A 22 -16.62 17.11 -11.03
C GLN A 22 -15.90 16.41 -12.19
N ASN A 23 -14.74 15.81 -11.94
CA ASN A 23 -13.94 15.17 -12.98
C ASN A 23 -14.17 13.65 -13.05
N PHE A 24 -13.94 13.10 -14.24
CA PHE A 24 -13.85 11.66 -14.46
C PHE A 24 -12.47 11.13 -14.11
N GLY A 25 -11.43 11.93 -14.36
CA GLY A 25 -10.04 11.54 -14.24
C GLY A 25 -9.20 12.48 -13.39
N VAL A 26 -8.32 11.91 -12.58
CA VAL A 26 -7.24 12.63 -11.89
C VAL A 26 -5.93 11.99 -12.31
N ILE A 27 -5.04 12.76 -12.92
CA ILE A 27 -3.70 12.31 -13.29
C ILE A 27 -2.75 12.82 -12.21
N GLN A 28 -2.06 11.90 -11.54
CA GLN A 28 -1.09 12.21 -10.49
C GLN A 28 0.30 11.82 -10.97
N ASP A 29 1.06 12.80 -11.43
CA ASP A 29 2.42 12.53 -11.91
C ASP A 29 3.41 12.43 -10.76
N GLU A 30 4.42 11.58 -10.97
CA GLU A 30 5.52 11.36 -10.04
C GLU A 30 5.09 11.03 -8.60
N LEU A 31 4.27 9.99 -8.44
CA LEU A 31 3.78 9.52 -7.14
C LEU A 31 4.88 9.27 -6.09
N SER A 32 6.10 8.99 -6.57
CA SER A 32 7.32 8.80 -5.77
C SER A 32 7.85 10.02 -5.04
N THR A 33 7.39 11.23 -5.42
CA THR A 33 7.75 12.50 -4.77
C THR A 33 6.88 12.78 -3.56
N LEU A 34 5.71 12.14 -3.48
CA LEU A 34 4.78 12.29 -2.39
C LEU A 34 5.34 11.66 -1.11
N SER A 35 5.21 12.39 -0.01
CA SER A 35 5.49 11.90 1.32
C SER A 35 4.53 10.77 1.71
N LYS A 36 4.94 9.96 2.71
CA LYS A 36 4.07 8.90 3.27
C LYS A 36 2.72 9.46 3.74
N THR A 37 2.69 10.68 4.25
CA THR A 37 1.47 11.36 4.69
C THR A 37 0.54 11.65 3.51
N GLU A 38 1.07 12.14 2.39
CA GLU A 38 0.30 12.46 1.19
C GLU A 38 -0.26 11.20 0.53
N ILE A 39 0.52 10.12 0.45
CA ILE A 39 0.05 8.82 -0.06
C ILE A 39 -1.12 8.30 0.81
N ASN A 40 -1.00 8.41 2.14
CA ASN A 40 -2.07 8.00 3.05
C ASN A 40 -3.33 8.89 2.92
N ALA A 41 -3.14 10.19 2.68
CA ALA A 41 -4.25 11.09 2.44
C ALA A 41 -4.96 10.77 1.11
N GLN A 42 -4.22 10.47 0.05
CA GLN A 42 -4.79 10.01 -1.22
C GLN A 42 -5.59 8.72 -1.06
N LYS A 43 -5.11 7.73 -0.30
CA LYS A 43 -5.89 6.52 0.01
C LYS A 43 -7.21 6.82 0.70
N THR A 44 -7.19 7.79 1.61
CA THR A 44 -8.39 8.25 2.29
C THR A 44 -9.36 8.88 1.28
N LEU A 45 -8.87 9.65 0.31
CA LEU A 45 -9.68 10.22 -0.76
C LEU A 45 -10.26 9.14 -1.69
N MET A 46 -9.45 8.16 -2.11
CA MET A 46 -9.88 7.03 -2.95
C MET A 46 -11.03 6.23 -2.32
N SER A 47 -11.03 6.13 -0.98
CA SER A 47 -12.02 5.34 -0.24
C SER A 47 -13.37 6.05 -0.04
N LYS A 48 -13.47 7.35 -0.35
CA LYS A 48 -14.73 8.09 -0.16
C LYS A 48 -15.70 7.80 -1.30
N SER A 49 -16.91 7.38 -0.96
CA SER A 49 -18.02 7.29 -1.91
C SER A 49 -18.68 8.66 -2.13
N TYR A 50 -18.77 9.47 -1.07
CA TYR A 50 -19.33 10.81 -1.09
C TYR A 50 -18.40 11.80 -0.39
N ILE A 51 -18.42 13.04 -0.86
CA ILE A 51 -17.60 14.12 -0.35
C ILE A 51 -18.53 15.30 0.00
N LYS A 52 -18.33 15.85 1.21
CA LYS A 52 -19.02 17.07 1.64
C LYS A 52 -18.26 18.27 1.11
N VAL A 53 -18.76 18.89 0.04
CA VAL A 53 -18.11 20.03 -0.64
C VAL A 53 -18.98 21.27 -0.58
N ARG A 54 -18.34 22.45 -0.53
CA ARG A 54 -19.01 23.74 -0.70
C ARG A 54 -18.38 24.42 -1.90
N HIS A 55 -19.13 24.51 -2.99
CA HIS A 55 -18.67 25.21 -4.19
C HIS A 55 -18.47 26.71 -3.93
N PRO A 56 -17.66 27.39 -4.75
CA PRO A 56 -17.65 28.85 -4.77
C PRO A 56 -19.07 29.40 -4.86
N TYR A 57 -19.38 30.43 -4.07
CA TYR A 57 -20.69 31.09 -3.99
C TYR A 57 -21.84 30.27 -3.39
N ASP A 58 -21.65 28.98 -3.09
CA ASP A 58 -22.67 28.19 -2.40
C ASP A 58 -22.76 28.59 -0.92
N ARG A 59 -23.99 28.81 -0.44
CA ARG A 59 -24.25 29.22 0.97
C ARG A 59 -24.00 28.09 1.97
N ARG A 60 -24.16 26.82 1.54
CA ARG A 60 -24.05 25.64 2.40
C ARG A 60 -23.32 24.50 1.66
N PRO A 61 -22.51 23.70 2.36
CA PRO A 61 -21.93 22.50 1.78
C PRO A 61 -23.01 21.46 1.45
N LYS A 62 -22.79 20.72 0.36
CA LYS A 62 -23.64 19.62 -0.11
C LYS A 62 -22.84 18.32 -0.11
N MET A 63 -23.55 17.20 -0.06
CA MET A 63 -22.96 15.87 -0.23
C MET A 63 -23.00 15.52 -1.70
N GLU A 64 -21.85 15.29 -2.31
CA GLU A 64 -21.74 14.93 -3.72
C GLU A 64 -21.01 13.59 -3.88
N PRO A 65 -21.40 12.76 -4.86
CA PRO A 65 -20.71 11.51 -5.12
C PRO A 65 -19.30 11.81 -5.66
N ARG A 66 -18.30 11.05 -5.20
CA ARG A 66 -16.98 11.03 -5.82
C ARG A 66 -17.10 10.32 -7.16
N ARG A 67 -16.66 10.98 -8.24
CA ARG A 67 -16.72 10.43 -9.61
C ARG A 67 -15.35 10.06 -10.15
N ALA A 68 -14.32 10.79 -9.74
CA ALA A 68 -13.01 10.71 -10.39
C ALA A 68 -12.23 9.43 -10.07
N SER A 69 -11.75 8.74 -11.10
CA SER A 69 -10.69 7.73 -10.99
C SER A 69 -9.32 8.42 -10.93
N ILE A 70 -8.39 7.86 -10.16
CA ILE A 70 -7.04 8.40 -10.01
C ILE A 70 -6.05 7.49 -10.74
N TRP A 71 -5.24 8.07 -11.63
CA TRP A 71 -4.16 7.41 -12.33
C TRP A 71 -2.84 8.04 -11.93
N GLY A 72 -1.94 7.23 -11.39
CA GLY A 72 -0.63 7.67 -10.94
C GLY A 72 0.49 7.16 -11.83
N SER A 73 1.50 7.99 -12.09
CA SER A 73 2.76 7.57 -12.72
C SER A 73 3.91 7.65 -11.71
N THR A 74 4.86 6.72 -11.78
CA THR A 74 6.07 6.77 -10.94
C THR A 74 7.25 6.09 -11.62
N ASN A 75 8.45 6.64 -11.38
CA ASN A 75 9.70 6.07 -11.83
C ASN A 75 10.32 5.10 -10.80
N LYS A 76 9.81 5.06 -9.56
CA LYS A 76 10.31 4.14 -8.53
C LYS A 76 9.64 2.79 -8.69
N ALA A 77 10.45 1.73 -8.76
CA ALA A 77 9.95 0.36 -8.72
C ALA A 77 9.27 0.05 -7.38
N GLU A 78 9.76 0.62 -6.29
CA GLU A 78 9.22 0.45 -4.95
C GLU A 78 8.68 1.78 -4.40
N PHE A 79 7.37 1.83 -4.16
CA PHE A 79 6.70 3.06 -3.67
C PHE A 79 5.53 2.78 -2.72
N LEU A 80 5.10 1.53 -2.58
CA LEU A 80 4.03 1.16 -1.67
C LEU A 80 4.59 0.95 -0.26
N VAL A 81 4.33 1.88 0.65
CA VAL A 81 4.88 1.89 2.02
C VAL A 81 3.87 1.41 3.08
N ASP A 82 2.78 0.76 2.68
CA ASP A 82 1.64 0.48 3.59
C ASP A 82 1.62 -0.94 4.13
N GLU A 83 1.41 -0.99 5.44
CA GLU A 83 1.34 -2.16 6.31
C GLU A 83 -0.08 -2.78 6.35
N THR A 84 -1.11 -2.01 5.95
CA THR A 84 -2.54 -2.40 5.99
C THR A 84 -3.08 -2.94 4.66
N GLY A 85 -2.19 -3.14 3.68
CA GLY A 85 -2.52 -3.64 2.35
C GLY A 85 -2.58 -2.53 1.30
N SER A 86 -2.26 -2.89 0.06
CA SER A 86 -2.22 -1.96 -1.08
C SER A 86 -3.33 -2.23 -2.08
N VAL A 87 -4.42 -2.88 -1.66
CA VAL A 87 -5.56 -3.31 -2.51
C VAL A 87 -6.18 -2.21 -3.38
N ARG A 88 -6.03 -0.94 -2.98
CA ARG A 88 -6.54 0.23 -3.71
C ARG A 88 -5.69 0.63 -4.92
N TRP A 89 -4.49 0.09 -5.00
CA TRP A 89 -3.58 0.30 -6.11
C TRP A 89 -3.70 -0.86 -7.09
N LEU A 90 -3.73 -0.55 -8.37
CA LEU A 90 -3.57 -1.51 -9.45
C LEU A 90 -2.24 -1.18 -10.13
N CYS A 91 -1.16 -1.79 -9.65
CA CYS A 91 0.18 -1.49 -10.12
C CYS A 91 0.58 -2.40 -11.29
N PHE A 92 1.12 -1.79 -12.34
CA PHE A 92 1.70 -2.51 -13.46
C PHE A 92 2.84 -1.69 -14.06
N GLY A 93 3.84 -2.38 -14.61
CA GLY A 93 4.96 -1.74 -15.30
C GLY A 93 4.64 -1.51 -16.77
N VAL A 94 4.86 -0.29 -17.26
CA VAL A 94 4.77 0.04 -18.69
C VAL A 94 6.20 0.17 -19.23
N ARG A 95 6.57 -0.66 -20.21
CA ARG A 95 7.89 -0.62 -20.86
C ARG A 95 7.90 0.24 -22.12
N GLU A 96 6.84 0.11 -22.92
CA GLU A 96 6.67 0.82 -24.18
C GLU A 96 5.16 1.01 -24.44
N ILE A 97 4.82 2.07 -25.15
CA ILE A 97 3.46 2.33 -25.63
C ILE A 97 3.51 2.40 -27.16
N ASN A 98 2.79 1.49 -27.83
CA ASN A 98 2.61 1.57 -29.27
C ASN A 98 1.60 2.68 -29.61
N TRP A 99 2.09 3.86 -29.98
CA TRP A 99 1.25 5.03 -30.28
C TRP A 99 0.29 4.88 -31.48
N ALA A 100 0.46 3.85 -32.31
CA ALA A 100 -0.49 3.52 -33.38
C ALA A 100 -1.88 3.15 -32.83
N TYR A 101 -2.02 2.85 -31.53
CA TYR A 101 -3.32 2.62 -30.90
C TYR A 101 -4.34 3.74 -31.18
N LYS A 102 -3.88 4.98 -31.39
CA LYS A 102 -4.74 6.14 -31.68
C LYS A 102 -5.49 6.03 -33.01
N SER A 103 -4.93 5.31 -33.99
CA SER A 103 -5.59 5.00 -35.26
C SER A 103 -6.30 3.65 -35.22
N ASP A 104 -5.73 2.68 -34.49
CA ASP A 104 -6.17 1.29 -34.54
C ASP A 104 -7.40 1.04 -33.63
N ILE A 105 -7.61 1.91 -32.63
CA ILE A 105 -8.67 1.78 -31.63
C ILE A 105 -9.61 2.99 -31.70
N ASP A 106 -10.85 2.76 -32.10
CA ASP A 106 -11.91 3.76 -31.96
C ASP A 106 -12.38 3.80 -30.50
N ILE A 107 -12.01 4.88 -29.80
CA ILE A 107 -12.38 5.10 -28.40
C ILE A 107 -13.90 5.18 -28.18
N ASN A 108 -14.68 5.60 -29.19
CA ASN A 108 -16.14 5.65 -29.07
C ASN A 108 -16.74 4.24 -29.02
N VAL A 109 -16.15 3.30 -29.79
CA VAL A 109 -16.55 1.89 -29.75
C VAL A 109 -16.26 1.31 -28.36
N VAL A 110 -15.08 1.58 -27.79
CA VAL A 110 -14.72 1.15 -26.43
C VAL A 110 -15.75 1.67 -25.41
N TRP A 111 -16.10 2.95 -25.45
CA TRP A 111 -17.10 3.52 -24.55
C TRP A 111 -18.51 2.95 -24.78
N SER A 112 -18.88 2.68 -26.03
CA SER A 112 -20.17 2.07 -26.35
C SER A 112 -20.30 0.66 -25.73
N GLN A 113 -19.23 -0.14 -25.79
CA GLN A 113 -19.17 -1.46 -25.16
C GLN A 113 -19.22 -1.35 -23.63
N ALA A 114 -18.47 -0.42 -23.04
CA ALA A 114 -18.50 -0.19 -21.60
C ALA A 114 -19.91 0.21 -21.11
N TYR A 115 -20.59 1.09 -21.86
CA TYR A 115 -21.96 1.50 -21.55
C TYR A 115 -22.96 0.34 -21.70
N GLN A 116 -22.81 -0.50 -22.72
CA GLN A 116 -23.62 -1.69 -22.90
C GLN A 116 -23.44 -2.67 -21.73
N LEU A 117 -22.20 -2.93 -21.30
CA LEU A 117 -21.92 -3.78 -20.13
C LEU A 117 -22.56 -3.21 -18.85
N TYR A 118 -22.42 -1.89 -18.64
CA TYR A 118 -23.02 -1.22 -17.50
C TYR A 118 -24.55 -1.36 -17.49
N THR A 119 -25.22 -1.08 -18.61
CA THR A 119 -26.68 -1.19 -18.73
C THR A 119 -27.18 -2.63 -18.64
N ALA A 120 -26.34 -3.62 -19.01
CA ALA A 120 -26.61 -5.04 -18.83
C ALA A 120 -26.39 -5.53 -17.39
N GLY A 121 -25.97 -4.67 -16.46
CA GLY A 121 -25.76 -5.04 -15.05
C GLY A 121 -24.43 -5.76 -14.77
N PHE A 122 -23.40 -5.52 -15.59
CA PHE A 122 -22.06 -6.07 -15.37
C PHE A 122 -21.52 -5.65 -14.00
N LYS A 123 -21.02 -6.63 -13.24
CA LYS A 123 -20.37 -6.40 -11.94
C LYS A 123 -18.92 -6.00 -12.18
N TYR A 124 -18.65 -4.70 -12.12
CA TYR A 124 -17.33 -4.11 -12.31
C TYR A 124 -16.47 -4.07 -11.03
N GLU A 125 -17.04 -4.46 -9.89
CA GLU A 125 -16.29 -4.54 -8.63
C GLU A 125 -15.41 -5.80 -8.63
N MET A 126 -14.16 -5.64 -8.21
CA MET A 126 -13.26 -6.79 -8.07
C MET A 126 -13.80 -7.79 -7.05
N THR A 127 -13.75 -9.06 -7.43
CA THR A 127 -14.03 -10.19 -6.54
C THR A 127 -12.97 -10.32 -5.46
N VAL A 128 -13.28 -11.09 -4.41
CA VAL A 128 -12.32 -11.38 -3.33
C VAL A 128 -11.04 -12.01 -3.87
N GLN A 129 -11.16 -12.90 -4.86
CA GLN A 129 -9.99 -13.55 -5.48
C GLN A 129 -9.14 -12.53 -6.26
N GLU A 130 -9.76 -11.67 -7.06
CA GLU A 130 -9.02 -10.63 -7.81
C GLU A 130 -8.32 -9.63 -6.88
N ILE A 131 -8.92 -9.32 -5.72
CA ILE A 131 -8.28 -8.49 -4.69
C ILE A 131 -7.03 -9.18 -4.13
N LEU A 132 -7.09 -10.48 -3.86
CA LEU A 132 -5.94 -11.26 -3.37
C LEU A 132 -4.84 -11.34 -4.43
N ASP A 133 -5.20 -11.60 -5.68
CA ASP A 133 -4.27 -11.64 -6.80
C ASP A 133 -3.60 -10.27 -7.01
N ASN A 134 -4.37 -9.19 -6.87
CA ASN A 134 -3.85 -7.83 -6.90
C ASN A 134 -2.88 -7.54 -5.73
N GLU A 135 -3.16 -8.01 -4.51
CA GLU A 135 -2.20 -7.86 -3.40
C GLU A 135 -0.89 -8.60 -3.67
N LEU A 136 -0.97 -9.81 -4.23
CA LEU A 136 0.21 -10.58 -4.63
C LEU A 136 1.00 -9.87 -5.72
N ALA A 137 0.32 -9.35 -6.75
CA ALA A 137 0.96 -8.56 -7.80
C ALA A 137 1.63 -7.29 -7.23
N ASN A 138 0.94 -6.60 -6.32
CA ASN A 138 1.41 -5.38 -5.67
C ASN A 138 2.59 -5.61 -4.73
N SER A 139 2.81 -6.84 -4.25
CA SER A 139 3.93 -7.16 -3.33
C SER A 139 5.29 -6.74 -3.89
N LYS A 140 5.47 -6.82 -5.22
CA LYS A 140 6.71 -6.46 -5.93
C LYS A 140 7.01 -4.96 -5.93
N TYR A 141 6.02 -4.13 -5.67
CA TYR A 141 6.15 -2.66 -5.63
C TYR A 141 6.18 -2.12 -4.20
N LYS A 142 6.19 -3.00 -3.20
CA LYS A 142 6.30 -2.62 -1.79
C LYS A 142 7.73 -2.25 -1.46
N THR A 143 7.90 -1.14 -0.74
CA THR A 143 9.20 -0.72 -0.25
C THR A 143 9.66 -1.66 0.86
N THR A 144 10.81 -2.29 0.66
CA THR A 144 11.41 -3.17 1.66
C THR A 144 12.35 -2.35 2.56
N THR A 145 12.24 -2.52 3.88
CA THR A 145 13.16 -1.87 4.82
C THR A 145 14.36 -2.75 5.12
N ILE A 146 15.45 -2.16 5.57
CA ILE A 146 16.66 -2.90 5.99
C ILE A 146 16.29 -3.90 7.10
N GLU A 147 15.42 -3.50 8.03
CA GLU A 147 14.90 -4.37 9.08
C GLU A 147 14.16 -5.57 8.52
N PHE A 148 13.37 -5.39 7.46
CA PHE A 148 12.70 -6.49 6.79
C PHE A 148 13.68 -7.51 6.22
N GLU A 149 14.68 -7.04 5.46
CA GLU A 149 15.71 -7.90 4.88
C GLU A 149 16.51 -8.63 5.95
N LEU A 150 16.89 -7.92 7.02
CA LEU A 150 17.64 -8.50 8.13
C LEU A 150 16.84 -9.56 8.88
N ILE A 151 15.55 -9.32 9.13
CA ILE A 151 14.71 -10.33 9.79
C ILE A 151 14.55 -11.54 8.88
N GLN A 152 14.25 -11.34 7.59
CA GLN A 152 14.12 -12.44 6.64
C GLN A 152 15.43 -13.25 6.51
N LYS A 153 16.58 -12.57 6.60
CA LYS A 153 17.90 -13.20 6.53
C LYS A 153 18.22 -14.04 7.77
N PHE A 154 17.92 -13.56 8.97
CA PHE A 154 18.40 -14.17 10.21
C PHE A 154 17.36 -14.97 10.99
N TYR A 155 16.07 -14.77 10.73
CA TYR A 155 14.99 -15.33 11.53
C TYR A 155 13.83 -15.87 10.69
N SER A 156 13.15 -16.87 11.24
CA SER A 156 11.88 -17.40 10.71
C SER A 156 10.79 -17.41 11.79
N PRO A 157 9.51 -17.27 11.42
CA PRO A 157 8.41 -17.31 12.37
C PRO A 157 8.32 -18.69 13.01
N ALA A 158 8.10 -18.71 14.33
CA ALA A 158 8.03 -19.93 15.12
C ALA A 158 6.76 -19.98 15.96
N THR A 159 6.53 -21.11 16.63
CA THR A 159 5.37 -21.32 17.50
C THR A 159 5.83 -21.57 18.93
N LYS A 160 4.89 -21.53 19.89
CA LYS A 160 5.20 -21.80 21.29
C LYS A 160 5.72 -23.23 21.53
N ASP A 161 5.38 -24.17 20.65
CA ASP A 161 5.78 -25.57 20.77
C ASP A 161 7.13 -25.86 20.10
N ARG A 162 7.55 -25.02 19.15
CA ARG A 162 8.81 -25.16 18.42
C ARG A 162 9.40 -23.79 18.10
N PHE A 163 10.39 -23.38 18.88
CA PHE A 163 11.12 -22.13 18.76
C PHE A 163 12.55 -22.29 19.31
N ASP A 164 13.48 -21.47 18.84
CA ASP A 164 14.83 -21.39 19.40
C ASP A 164 14.87 -20.38 20.54
N GLN A 165 14.22 -19.23 20.34
CA GLN A 165 14.21 -18.15 21.32
C GLN A 165 12.91 -17.36 21.31
N PHE A 166 12.59 -16.73 22.44
CA PHE A 166 11.52 -15.73 22.56
C PHE A 166 12.14 -14.34 22.68
N TYR A 167 11.88 -13.47 21.71
CA TYR A 167 12.44 -12.12 21.68
C TYR A 167 11.37 -11.04 21.62
N THR A 168 11.63 -9.95 22.31
CA THR A 168 10.93 -8.69 22.10
C THR A 168 11.44 -7.99 20.83
N ALA A 169 10.73 -6.97 20.36
CA ALA A 169 11.21 -6.16 19.24
C ALA A 169 12.55 -5.46 19.57
N THR A 170 12.77 -5.10 20.83
CA THR A 170 14.03 -4.52 21.31
C THR A 170 15.16 -5.53 21.29
N ASP A 171 14.93 -6.76 21.77
CA ASP A 171 15.95 -7.83 21.75
C ASP A 171 16.38 -8.14 20.31
N LEU A 172 15.43 -8.17 19.36
CA LEU A 172 15.74 -8.34 17.94
C LEU A 172 16.55 -7.17 17.39
N CYS A 173 16.25 -5.94 17.80
CA CYS A 173 16.99 -4.75 17.40
C CYS A 173 18.45 -4.82 17.86
N GLU A 174 18.68 -5.17 19.12
CA GLU A 174 20.02 -5.30 19.70
C GLU A 174 20.81 -6.44 19.02
N ASN A 175 20.19 -7.60 18.84
CA ASN A 175 20.83 -8.73 18.17
C ASN A 175 21.21 -8.40 16.72
N LEU A 176 20.32 -7.74 15.97
CA LEU A 176 20.62 -7.33 14.59
C LEU A 176 21.68 -6.23 14.54
N ALA A 177 21.69 -5.30 15.50
CA ALA A 177 22.74 -4.28 15.60
C ALA A 177 24.11 -4.92 15.82
N ILE A 178 24.20 -5.92 16.71
CA ILE A 178 25.44 -6.67 16.94
C ILE A 178 25.88 -7.42 15.66
N ARG A 179 24.95 -8.12 15.00
CA ARG A 179 25.23 -8.88 13.76
C ARG A 179 25.66 -8.01 12.57
N THR A 180 25.39 -6.71 12.64
CA THR A 180 25.73 -5.73 11.60
C THR A 180 26.89 -4.82 12.01
N ASP A 181 27.60 -5.16 13.09
CA ASP A 181 28.66 -4.36 13.72
C ASP A 181 28.23 -2.91 14.05
N GLY A 182 26.93 -2.67 14.28
CA GLY A 182 26.37 -1.35 14.50
C GLY A 182 26.45 -0.39 13.29
N LYS A 183 26.83 -0.90 12.11
CA LYS A 183 26.98 -0.08 10.88
C LYS A 183 25.63 0.35 10.31
N LEU A 184 24.58 -0.42 10.56
CA LEU A 184 23.22 -0.14 10.11
C LEU A 184 22.42 0.49 11.26
N LYS A 185 21.68 1.56 10.96
CA LYS A 185 20.71 2.13 11.89
C LYS A 185 19.43 1.33 11.80
N ILE A 186 19.10 0.64 12.88
CA ILE A 186 17.97 -0.28 12.96
C ILE A 186 16.92 0.34 13.89
N SER A 187 15.68 0.42 13.42
CA SER A 187 14.55 0.95 14.18
C SER A 187 13.73 -0.18 14.80
N PRO A 188 13.52 -0.19 16.13
CA PRO A 188 12.61 -1.14 16.79
C PRO A 188 11.17 -1.07 16.24
N VAL A 189 10.76 0.11 15.77
CA VAL A 189 9.44 0.32 15.16
C VAL A 189 9.35 -0.40 13.81
N GLU A 190 10.38 -0.29 12.97
CA GLU A 190 10.42 -0.96 11.67
C GLU A 190 10.60 -2.48 11.80
N ILE A 191 11.30 -2.95 12.84
CA ILE A 191 11.33 -4.38 13.21
C ILE A 191 9.93 -4.90 13.50
N GLY A 192 9.14 -4.21 14.34
CA GLY A 192 7.79 -4.65 14.67
C GLY A 192 6.90 -4.80 13.44
N LYS A 193 7.06 -3.90 12.47
CA LYS A 193 6.33 -3.93 11.19
C LYS A 193 6.78 -5.08 10.30
N ALA A 194 8.10 -5.25 10.16
CA ALA A 194 8.69 -6.35 9.41
C ALA A 194 8.26 -7.72 9.95
N LEU A 195 8.25 -7.91 11.27
CA LEU A 195 7.77 -9.13 11.93
C LEU A 195 6.32 -9.44 11.58
N LYS A 196 5.44 -8.45 11.72
CA LYS A 196 4.02 -8.62 11.37
C LYS A 196 3.85 -9.01 9.90
N PHE A 197 4.60 -8.36 9.01
CA PHE A 197 4.54 -8.63 7.58
C PHE A 197 5.05 -10.03 7.23
N LEU A 198 6.14 -10.47 7.85
CA LEU A 198 6.72 -11.81 7.68
C LEU A 198 5.93 -12.91 8.41
N GLY A 199 4.78 -12.58 9.02
CA GLY A 199 3.88 -13.56 9.63
C GLY A 199 4.26 -13.99 11.05
N PHE A 200 5.12 -13.26 11.76
CA PHE A 200 5.44 -13.56 13.15
C PHE A 200 4.26 -13.23 14.07
N ALA A 201 3.78 -14.22 14.82
CA ALA A 201 2.70 -14.03 15.78
C ALA A 201 3.20 -13.36 17.08
N GLN A 202 2.67 -12.19 17.41
CA GLN A 202 2.96 -11.53 18.69
C GLN A 202 2.23 -12.28 19.81
N THR A 203 2.95 -12.65 20.86
CA THR A 203 2.40 -13.30 22.05
C THR A 203 2.80 -12.55 23.32
N GLN A 204 1.99 -12.71 24.37
CA GLN A 204 2.26 -12.13 25.68
C GLN A 204 2.72 -13.21 26.65
N LYS A 205 3.81 -12.92 27.36
CA LYS A 205 4.31 -13.76 28.44
C LYS A 205 4.36 -12.92 29.72
N ARG A 206 3.83 -13.44 30.83
CA ARG A 206 4.16 -12.88 32.14
C ARG A 206 5.63 -13.21 32.43
N GLY A 207 6.41 -12.20 32.77
CA GLY A 207 7.84 -12.34 33.05
C GLY A 207 8.11 -13.12 34.34
N HIS A 208 9.34 -12.99 34.85
CA HIS A 208 9.73 -13.52 36.16
C HIS A 208 8.79 -13.00 37.26
N GLU A 209 8.68 -13.72 38.37
CA GLU A 209 7.69 -13.49 39.46
C GLU A 209 7.61 -12.04 39.99
N GLU A 210 8.62 -11.20 39.74
CA GLU A 210 8.69 -9.79 40.16
C GLU A 210 8.22 -8.76 39.12
N GLN A 211 7.95 -9.15 37.86
CA GLN A 211 7.51 -8.19 36.83
C GLN A 211 6.01 -7.92 36.88
N ARG A 212 5.67 -6.65 37.17
CA ARG A 212 4.28 -6.18 37.30
C ARG A 212 3.49 -6.14 35.99
N PHE A 213 4.16 -6.11 34.85
CA PHE A 213 3.53 -5.97 33.52
C PHE A 213 3.90 -7.13 32.58
N PRO A 214 2.97 -7.62 31.74
CA PRO A 214 3.27 -8.66 30.77
C PRO A 214 4.18 -8.15 29.66
N VAL A 215 5.10 -9.00 29.20
CA VAL A 215 6.04 -8.71 28.10
C VAL A 215 5.45 -9.24 26.79
N LYS A 216 5.44 -8.40 25.76
CA LYS A 216 5.05 -8.76 24.39
C LYS A 216 6.28 -9.14 23.58
N GLY A 217 6.26 -10.29 22.94
CA GLY A 217 7.37 -10.78 22.13
C GLY A 217 6.92 -11.79 21.08
N TYR A 218 7.90 -12.40 20.44
CA TYR A 218 7.75 -13.26 19.27
C TYR A 218 8.59 -14.52 19.46
N TYR A 219 8.03 -15.65 19.06
CA TYR A 219 8.77 -16.90 18.95
C TYR A 219 9.50 -16.91 17.61
N ILE A 220 10.80 -17.20 17.64
CA ILE A 220 11.66 -17.17 16.46
C ILE A 220 12.45 -18.47 16.30
N LEU A 221 12.82 -18.77 15.07
CA LEU A 221 13.87 -19.73 14.71
C LEU A 221 15.03 -18.96 14.09
N HIS A 222 16.27 -19.38 14.36
CA HIS A 222 17.43 -18.83 13.68
C HIS A 222 17.58 -19.45 12.30
N ASN A 223 17.83 -18.61 11.30
CA ASN A 223 18.14 -19.07 9.94
C ASN A 223 19.64 -19.31 9.81
N ASP A 224 20.01 -20.40 9.14
CA ASP A 224 21.38 -20.62 8.72
C ASP A 224 21.70 -19.69 7.53
N LEU A 225 22.84 -19.00 7.63
CA LEU A 225 23.29 -17.98 6.65
C LEU A 225 23.54 -18.53 5.23
N THR A 226 23.52 -19.85 5.05
CA THR A 226 23.73 -20.55 3.77
C THR A 226 22.46 -20.72 2.94
N THR A 227 21.30 -20.30 3.45
CA THR A 227 19.98 -20.57 2.84
C THR A 227 19.51 -19.43 1.92
N TYR A 228 20.28 -19.11 0.87
CA TYR A 228 19.60 -18.69 -0.36
C TYR A 228 19.06 -19.98 -0.97
N TYR A 229 17.73 -20.10 -1.10
CA TYR A 229 17.14 -21.21 -1.85
C TYR A 229 17.79 -21.24 -3.24
N LYS A 230 18.37 -22.40 -3.59
CA LYS A 230 18.79 -22.71 -4.96
C LYS A 230 17.60 -22.61 -5.92
#